data_AF-Q72H14-F1
#
_entry.id   AF-Q72H14-F1
#
_cell.length_a   1.000
_cell.length_b   1.000
_cell.length_c   1.000
_cell.angle_alpha   90.00
_cell.angle_beta   90.00
_cell.angle_gamma   90.00
#
_symmetry.space_group_name_H-M   'P 1'
#
loop_
_entity.id
_entity.type
_entity.pdbx_description
1 polymer ?
#
loop_
_entity_poly.entity_id
_entity_poly.type
_entity_poly.pdbx_seq_one_letter_code
_entity_poly.pdbx_strand_id
1 'polypeptide(L)'
;MRHWYGALLAVGLLAACSQSPQGGVTPQVAVGPSVEVTKTAVPKFKRTYTWTIAKRVTDPSSGTLTLAPGQSYLVKYAVDLVGTPKDSVFRVEGTVTIKNTGSVDVVLQAPTDTLTPDGTSVPLACGVTFPYTLPAGQSLVCAYSQALPDGRSRTNTASVSWTGGSQSGTASGQASFAFTNPTEVVDGSVTVEDPSATLASAISGITPEGVISQTYFFERQVRFDACGEYEVQNTATFTTNTTQTQGSASATVKVTVPCQGGCTLTQGYWKTHSRYGPAPYDTTWAKVGEDTPFYLSGQSYYQVLWTSPSGGQAYYILAHQFIAARLNVLNGASTTPTVDAALAWADQFFQTYKPSDPLSKAVANQAKGYASTLDAYNNGLDGLVYCSE
;
A
#
# COMPACT_ATOMS: atom_id res chain seq x y z
N MET A 1 -60.92 -0.71 51.79
CA MET A 1 -60.73 -0.75 53.26
C MET A 1 -59.67 0.30 53.58
N ARG A 2 -60.02 1.48 54.13
CA ARG A 2 -60.14 1.78 55.59
C ARG A 2 -58.82 1.39 56.30
N HIS A 3 -58.04 2.26 56.94
CA HIS A 3 -58.33 3.36 57.88
C HIS A 3 -57.18 4.41 57.82
N TRP A 4 -57.32 5.75 57.90
CA TRP A 4 -57.84 6.66 58.97
C TRP A 4 -57.11 6.45 60.31
N TYR A 5 -56.38 7.40 60.92
CA TYR A 5 -56.71 8.72 61.49
C TYR A 5 -55.39 9.43 61.90
N GLY A 6 -55.25 10.73 62.19
CA GLY A 6 -56.16 11.87 62.43
C GLY A 6 -55.31 13.17 62.41
N ALA A 7 -55.83 14.33 61.98
CA ALA A 7 -56.72 15.25 62.72
C ALA A 7 -56.00 15.82 63.97
N LEU A 8 -55.91 17.11 64.30
CA LEU A 8 -56.65 18.37 64.08
C LEU A 8 -55.76 19.45 64.80
N LEU A 9 -55.69 20.75 64.52
CA LEU A 9 -56.63 21.87 64.75
C LEU A 9 -55.78 23.16 64.50
N ALA A 10 -56.21 24.09 63.64
CA ALA A 10 -56.88 25.37 63.97
C ALA A 10 -55.95 26.41 64.63
N VAL A 11 -55.90 27.70 64.27
CA VAL A 11 -56.99 28.70 64.21
C VAL A 11 -56.46 29.92 63.40
N GLY A 12 -57.35 30.63 62.68
CA GLY A 12 -57.10 31.94 62.06
C GLY A 12 -56.79 33.04 63.10
N LEU A 13 -56.63 34.33 62.84
CA LEU A 13 -57.08 35.26 61.82
C LEU A 13 -56.41 36.59 62.24
N LEU A 14 -56.05 37.49 61.31
CA LEU A 14 -56.29 38.95 61.39
C LEU A 14 -55.32 39.74 60.50
N ALA A 15 -55.93 40.57 59.67
CA ALA A 15 -55.32 41.59 58.84
C ALA A 15 -54.77 42.74 59.70
N ALA A 16 -53.65 43.34 59.25
CA ALA A 16 -53.24 44.67 59.66
C ALA A 16 -52.59 45.41 58.48
N CYS A 17 -52.91 46.69 58.41
CA CYS A 17 -52.80 47.58 57.28
C CYS A 17 -51.38 47.90 56.80
N SER A 18 -51.32 48.21 55.52
CA SER A 18 -50.27 48.92 54.79
C SER A 18 -49.90 50.26 55.43
N GLN A 19 -48.62 50.43 55.79
CA GLN A 19 -47.94 51.72 55.75
C GLN A 19 -46.48 51.52 55.30
N SER A 20 -46.17 52.16 54.18
CA SER A 20 -44.86 52.22 53.54
C SER A 20 -43.92 53.21 54.25
N PRO A 21 -42.67 52.82 54.58
CA PRO A 21 -41.59 53.76 54.77
C PRO A 21 -40.96 54.09 53.40
N GLN A 22 -41.09 55.34 53.00
CA GLN A 22 -40.28 55.95 51.95
C GLN A 22 -38.80 55.94 52.35
N GLY A 23 -37.91 55.81 51.36
CA GLY A 23 -36.49 56.16 51.50
C GLY A 23 -35.51 55.00 51.42
N GLY A 24 -35.69 54.07 50.48
CA GLY A 24 -34.62 53.19 50.05
C GLY A 24 -33.59 53.99 49.24
N VAL A 25 -32.61 54.59 49.89
CA VAL A 25 -31.34 54.89 49.22
C VAL A 25 -30.70 53.55 48.90
N THR A 26 -30.90 53.06 47.67
CA THR A 26 -30.01 52.06 47.10
C THR A 26 -28.62 52.67 47.14
N PRO A 27 -27.63 52.08 47.84
CA PRO A 27 -26.26 52.51 47.67
C PRO A 27 -25.92 52.30 46.20
N GLN A 28 -25.88 53.40 45.44
CA GLN A 28 -25.26 53.40 44.12
C GLN A 28 -23.78 53.17 44.39
N VAL A 29 -23.37 51.89 44.39
CA VAL A 29 -21.97 51.51 44.38
C VAL A 29 -21.38 52.27 43.20
N ALA A 30 -20.52 53.25 43.47
CA ALA A 30 -19.77 53.93 42.44
C ALA A 30 -18.86 52.87 41.79
N VAL A 31 -19.34 52.26 40.71
CA VAL A 31 -18.56 51.32 39.92
C VAL A 31 -17.48 52.15 39.24
N GLY A 32 -16.30 52.21 39.83
CA GLY A 32 -15.14 52.92 39.28
C GLY A 32 -14.72 52.38 37.89
N PRO A 33 -13.64 52.90 37.31
CA PRO A 33 -13.07 52.32 36.10
C PRO A 33 -12.71 50.85 36.32
N SER A 34 -13.05 50.01 35.34
CA SER A 34 -12.80 48.57 35.38
C SER A 34 -12.61 48.08 33.95
N VAL A 35 -11.56 47.32 33.71
CA VAL A 35 -11.21 46.78 32.39
C VAL A 35 -11.06 45.28 32.49
N GLU A 36 -11.72 44.57 31.58
CA GLU A 36 -11.63 43.12 31.43
C GLU A 36 -10.98 42.79 30.09
N VAL A 37 -10.14 41.75 30.08
CA VAL A 37 -9.50 41.26 28.84
C VAL A 37 -9.85 39.79 28.68
N THR A 38 -10.47 39.46 27.54
CA THR A 38 -10.70 38.08 27.12
C THR A 38 -9.91 37.78 25.87
N LYS A 39 -9.52 36.52 25.69
CA LYS A 39 -8.62 36.12 24.62
C LYS A 39 -8.99 34.76 24.06
N THR A 40 -8.87 34.60 22.75
CA THR A 40 -8.95 33.32 22.05
C THR A 40 -7.58 32.94 21.52
N ALA A 41 -7.31 31.64 21.35
CA ALA A 41 -6.11 31.13 20.69
C ALA A 41 -6.47 29.87 19.89
N VAL A 42 -6.45 29.97 18.56
CA VAL A 42 -6.82 28.90 17.64
C VAL A 42 -5.55 28.44 16.91
N PRO A 43 -5.02 27.24 17.23
CA PRO A 43 -3.84 26.70 16.57
C PRO A 43 -4.18 26.18 15.17
N LYS A 44 -3.24 26.34 14.24
CA LYS A 44 -3.30 25.81 12.87
C LYS A 44 -1.97 25.17 12.49
N PHE A 45 -2.02 24.03 11.85
CA PHE A 45 -0.84 23.37 11.30
C PHE A 45 -1.22 22.44 10.14
N LYS A 46 -0.21 22.13 9.34
CA LYS A 46 -0.28 21.22 8.21
C LYS A 46 0.35 19.88 8.59
N ARG A 47 -0.36 18.79 8.32
CA ARG A 47 0.16 17.42 8.43
C ARG A 47 0.32 16.81 7.04
N THR A 48 1.52 16.37 6.71
CA THR A 48 1.83 15.69 5.44
C THR A 48 2.22 14.25 5.72
N TYR A 49 1.63 13.30 5.03
CA TYR A 49 1.94 11.88 5.17
C TYR A 49 2.92 11.42 4.10
N THR A 50 3.91 10.62 4.50
CA THR A 50 4.77 9.86 3.59
C THR A 50 4.46 8.37 3.74
N TRP A 51 4.26 7.69 2.62
CA TRP A 51 3.80 6.31 2.60
C TRP A 51 4.90 5.34 2.19
N THR A 52 5.00 4.22 2.89
CA THR A 52 5.76 3.04 2.47
C THR A 52 4.81 1.89 2.18
N ILE A 53 5.23 0.96 1.32
CA ILE A 53 4.48 -0.22 0.93
C ILE A 53 5.39 -1.46 0.99
N ALA A 54 4.88 -2.55 1.56
CA ALA A 54 5.48 -3.86 1.50
C ALA A 54 4.42 -4.87 1.05
N LYS A 55 4.85 -5.91 0.32
CA LYS A 55 3.98 -6.99 -0.12
C LYS A 55 4.62 -8.32 0.22
N ARG A 56 3.83 -9.25 0.75
CA ARG A 56 4.29 -10.59 1.12
C ARG A 56 3.27 -11.65 0.73
N VAL A 57 3.76 -12.85 0.47
CA VAL A 57 2.93 -14.05 0.35
C VAL A 57 2.54 -14.47 1.76
N THR A 58 1.25 -14.68 2.00
CA THR A 58 0.74 -15.21 3.27
C THR A 58 0.37 -16.69 3.17
N ASP A 59 -0.01 -17.15 1.98
CA ASP A 59 -0.29 -18.55 1.70
C ASP A 59 0.08 -18.88 0.23
N PRO A 60 1.03 -19.80 -0.03
CA PRO A 60 1.79 -20.58 0.94
C PRO A 60 2.84 -19.73 1.67
N SER A 61 2.92 -19.87 2.99
CA SER A 61 3.83 -19.07 3.83
C SER A 61 5.31 -19.30 3.56
N SER A 62 5.67 -20.43 2.93
CA SER A 62 7.04 -20.72 2.48
C SER A 62 7.46 -19.94 1.23
N GLY A 63 6.51 -19.35 0.50
CA GLY A 63 6.76 -18.75 -0.81
C GLY A 63 7.00 -19.77 -1.94
N THR A 64 6.84 -21.07 -1.65
CA THR A 64 6.99 -22.18 -2.60
C THR A 64 5.74 -23.04 -2.60
N LEU A 65 5.38 -23.57 -3.76
CA LEU A 65 4.18 -24.39 -3.96
C LEU A 65 4.51 -25.59 -4.85
N THR A 66 4.00 -26.78 -4.52
CA THR A 66 4.05 -27.94 -5.41
C THR A 66 2.63 -28.32 -5.80
N LEU A 67 2.34 -28.38 -7.10
CA LEU A 67 1.02 -28.70 -7.65
C LEU A 67 1.09 -29.91 -8.58
N ALA A 68 0.02 -30.71 -8.63
CA ALA A 68 -0.17 -31.65 -9.72
C ALA A 68 -0.56 -30.91 -11.02
N PRO A 69 -0.27 -31.46 -12.20
CA PRO A 69 -0.77 -30.93 -13.47
C PRO A 69 -2.29 -30.67 -13.44
N GLY A 70 -2.68 -29.45 -13.79
CA GLY A 70 -4.07 -29.00 -13.81
C GLY A 70 -4.69 -28.68 -12.44
N GLN A 71 -3.95 -28.85 -11.35
CA GLN A 71 -4.40 -28.47 -10.00
C GLN A 71 -4.44 -26.93 -9.89
N SER A 72 -5.53 -26.42 -9.31
CA SER A 72 -5.66 -25.00 -8.97
C SER A 72 -5.29 -24.76 -7.51
N TYR A 73 -4.76 -23.58 -7.23
CA TYR A 73 -4.44 -23.15 -5.88
C TYR A 73 -4.73 -21.65 -5.71
N LEU A 74 -5.28 -21.28 -4.56
CA LEU A 74 -5.59 -19.90 -4.21
C LEU A 74 -4.43 -19.29 -3.43
N VAL A 75 -3.57 -18.54 -4.11
CA VAL A 75 -2.46 -17.84 -3.45
C VAL A 75 -3.00 -16.61 -2.73
N LYS A 76 -2.55 -16.41 -1.49
CA LYS A 76 -2.92 -15.25 -0.67
C LYS A 76 -1.73 -14.34 -0.44
N TYR A 77 -1.99 -13.04 -0.49
CA TYR A 77 -1.01 -11.98 -0.28
C TYR A 77 -1.51 -11.01 0.79
N ALA A 78 -0.56 -10.35 1.46
CA ALA A 78 -0.82 -9.18 2.26
C ALA A 78 0.03 -8.02 1.76
N VAL A 79 -0.60 -6.85 1.64
CA VAL A 79 0.04 -5.58 1.29
C VAL A 79 -0.06 -4.68 2.51
N ASP A 80 1.08 -4.38 3.12
CA ASP A 80 1.17 -3.50 4.28
C ASP A 80 1.58 -2.10 3.84
N LEU A 81 0.86 -1.09 4.32
CA LEU A 81 1.17 0.31 4.10
C LEU A 81 1.34 1.03 5.44
N VAL A 82 2.36 1.89 5.49
CA VAL A 82 2.62 2.74 6.66
C VAL A 82 2.68 4.20 6.21
N GLY A 83 1.70 4.98 6.65
CA GLY A 83 1.65 6.43 6.47
C GLY A 83 2.27 7.14 7.67
N THR A 84 3.44 7.74 7.48
CA THR A 84 4.17 8.47 8.53
C THR A 84 3.85 9.97 8.46
N PRO A 85 3.28 10.59 9.51
CA PRO A 85 2.95 12.00 9.52
C PRO A 85 4.19 12.88 9.75
N LYS A 86 4.20 14.05 9.12
CA LYS A 86 5.12 15.15 9.41
C LYS A 86 4.34 16.46 9.52
N ASP A 87 4.45 17.09 10.68
CA ASP A 87 3.76 18.34 10.97
C ASP A 87 4.63 19.55 10.63
N SER A 88 4.00 20.61 10.13
CA SER A 88 4.66 21.82 9.65
C SER A 88 3.70 23.02 9.63
N VAL A 89 4.21 24.21 9.31
CA VAL A 89 3.41 25.43 9.14
C VAL A 89 2.60 25.77 10.41
N PHE A 90 3.25 25.71 11.57
CA PHE A 90 2.60 26.02 12.84
C PHE A 90 2.26 27.50 12.94
N ARG A 91 1.03 27.80 13.35
CA ARG A 91 0.51 29.15 13.52
C ARG A 91 -0.54 29.19 14.64
N VAL A 92 -0.64 30.32 15.32
CA VAL A 92 -1.77 30.62 16.21
C VAL A 92 -2.45 31.89 15.76
N GLU A 93 -3.78 31.88 15.74
CA GLU A 93 -4.59 33.05 15.41
C GLU A 93 -5.66 33.25 16.47
N GLY A 94 -6.08 34.50 16.67
CA GLY A 94 -7.14 34.79 17.60
C GLY A 94 -7.43 36.26 17.73
N THR A 95 -8.19 36.55 18.77
CA THR A 95 -8.62 37.90 19.12
C THR A 95 -8.37 38.16 20.59
N VAL A 96 -8.04 39.42 20.90
CA VAL A 96 -8.04 39.99 22.25
C VAL A 96 -9.19 40.98 22.31
N THR A 97 -10.12 40.77 23.23
CA THR A 97 -11.24 41.69 23.45
C THR A 97 -11.02 42.40 24.78
N ILE A 98 -10.83 43.71 24.72
CA ILE A 98 -10.66 44.60 25.87
C ILE A 98 -12.00 45.29 26.09
N LYS A 99 -12.65 45.06 27.23
CA LYS A 99 -13.95 45.65 27.56
C LYS A 99 -13.83 46.58 28.75
N ASN A 100 -14.36 47.79 28.62
CA ASN A 100 -14.55 48.67 29.77
C ASN A 100 -15.85 48.26 30.49
N THR A 101 -15.71 47.56 31.60
CA THR A 101 -16.84 47.11 32.45
C THR A 101 -17.19 48.12 33.54
N GLY A 102 -16.44 49.22 33.65
CA GLY A 102 -16.69 50.32 34.56
C GLY A 102 -17.77 51.29 34.06
N SER A 103 -18.04 52.32 34.87
CA SER A 103 -19.03 53.36 34.54
C SER A 103 -18.42 54.67 34.01
N VAL A 104 -17.10 54.72 33.85
CA VAL A 104 -16.36 55.88 33.32
C VAL A 104 -15.44 55.47 32.18
N ASP A 105 -15.14 56.41 31.29
CA ASP A 105 -14.19 56.20 30.20
C ASP A 105 -12.78 55.90 30.73
N VAL A 106 -12.07 55.03 30.02
CA VAL A 106 -10.67 54.67 30.35
C VAL A 106 -9.76 54.96 29.17
N VAL A 107 -8.54 55.42 29.44
CA VAL A 107 -7.48 55.57 28.44
C VAL A 107 -6.60 54.33 28.49
N LEU A 108 -6.61 53.56 27.41
CA LEU A 108 -5.78 52.39 27.22
C LEU A 108 -4.40 52.78 26.68
N GLN A 109 -3.35 52.22 27.25
CA GLN A 109 -2.02 52.21 26.65
C GLN A 109 -1.94 51.10 25.58
N ALA A 110 -0.87 51.09 24.78
CA ALA A 110 -0.66 50.03 23.80
C ALA A 110 -0.59 48.66 24.51
N PRO A 111 -1.46 47.70 24.15
CA PRO A 111 -1.45 46.38 24.77
C PRO A 111 -0.21 45.59 24.34
N THR A 112 0.30 44.75 25.24
CA THR A 112 1.34 43.77 24.96
C THR A 112 0.71 42.38 24.83
N ASP A 113 1.28 41.53 23.98
CA ASP A 113 0.88 40.13 23.85
C ASP A 113 2.13 39.26 23.80
N THR A 114 2.18 38.22 24.62
CA THR A 114 3.38 37.37 24.77
C THR A 114 3.01 35.90 24.86
N LEU A 115 3.77 35.08 24.14
CA LEU A 115 3.67 33.63 24.19
C LEU A 115 4.63 33.08 25.24
N THR A 116 4.10 32.25 26.14
CA THR A 116 4.90 31.49 27.12
C THR A 116 4.95 30.01 26.69
N PRO A 117 6.09 29.32 26.89
CA PRO A 117 7.30 29.76 27.61
C PRO A 117 8.32 30.58 26.78
N ASP A 118 8.12 30.72 25.47
CA ASP A 118 9.14 31.24 24.55
C ASP A 118 9.46 32.74 24.71
N GLY A 119 8.60 33.51 25.39
CA GLY A 119 8.71 34.96 25.53
C GLY A 119 8.48 35.74 24.23
N THR A 120 7.96 35.08 23.18
CA THR A 120 7.76 35.69 21.86
C THR A 120 6.67 36.75 21.94
N SER A 121 6.98 37.99 21.53
CA SER A 121 5.98 39.06 21.42
C SER A 121 5.12 38.88 20.17
N VAL A 122 3.80 39.02 20.34
CA VAL A 122 2.80 38.87 19.27
C VAL A 122 2.24 40.25 18.90
N PRO A 123 2.37 40.70 17.64
CA PRO A 123 1.76 41.94 17.20
C PRO A 123 0.23 41.90 17.26
N LEU A 124 -0.38 42.94 17.85
CA LEU A 124 -1.83 43.11 17.93
C LEU A 124 -2.31 44.16 16.91
N ALA A 125 -3.25 43.77 16.05
CA ALA A 125 -3.92 44.68 15.11
C ALA A 125 -5.25 45.16 15.71
N CYS A 126 -5.22 46.31 16.41
CA CYS A 126 -6.39 46.88 17.08
C CYS A 126 -7.17 47.91 16.24
N GLY A 127 -6.64 48.34 15.10
CA GLY A 127 -7.30 49.33 14.22
C GLY A 127 -7.40 50.75 14.80
N VAL A 128 -6.69 51.02 15.91
CA VAL A 128 -6.65 52.31 16.61
C VAL A 128 -5.21 52.71 16.92
N THR A 129 -4.99 54.00 17.16
CA THR A 129 -3.72 54.52 17.67
C THR A 129 -3.77 54.63 19.19
N PHE A 130 -2.72 54.19 19.88
CA PHE A 130 -2.61 54.31 21.33
C PHE A 130 -1.79 55.55 21.73
N PRO A 131 -2.09 56.20 22.87
CA PRO A 131 -3.17 55.86 23.82
C PRO A 131 -4.58 56.06 23.24
N TYR A 132 -5.52 55.19 23.62
CA TYR A 132 -6.88 55.15 23.08
C TYR A 132 -7.92 55.26 24.18
N THR A 133 -8.86 56.19 24.07
CA THR A 133 -9.98 56.31 25.02
C THR A 133 -11.07 55.29 24.67
N LEU A 134 -11.30 54.31 25.55
CA LEU A 134 -12.38 53.33 25.45
C LEU A 134 -13.56 53.77 26.33
N PRO A 135 -14.71 54.15 25.73
CA PRO A 135 -15.85 54.63 26.50
C PRO A 135 -16.43 53.56 27.45
N ALA A 136 -17.11 54.01 28.50
CA ALA A 136 -17.80 53.12 29.44
C ALA A 136 -18.74 52.14 28.71
N GLY A 137 -18.66 50.85 29.05
CA GLY A 137 -19.47 49.79 28.47
C GLY A 137 -19.06 49.33 27.06
N GLN A 138 -18.08 49.98 26.41
CA GLN A 138 -17.63 49.62 25.06
C GLN A 138 -16.50 48.57 25.08
N SER A 139 -16.27 47.96 23.91
CA SER A 139 -15.19 46.99 23.69
C SER A 139 -14.28 47.40 22.54
N LEU A 140 -12.99 47.13 22.67
CA LEU A 140 -11.99 47.17 21.61
C LEU A 140 -11.54 45.74 21.30
N VAL A 141 -11.52 45.38 20.02
CA VAL A 141 -11.09 44.04 19.57
C VAL A 141 -9.81 44.17 18.77
N CYS A 142 -8.78 43.45 19.18
CA CYS A 142 -7.51 43.34 18.47
C CYS A 142 -7.35 41.93 17.89
N ALA A 143 -7.12 41.82 16.59
CA ALA A 143 -6.81 40.54 15.96
C ALA A 143 -5.31 40.25 16.00
N TYR A 144 -4.93 38.98 16.00
CA TYR A 144 -3.53 38.56 15.88
C TYR A 144 -3.38 37.27 15.09
N SER A 145 -2.23 37.12 14.41
CA SER A 145 -1.81 35.91 13.72
C SER A 145 -0.29 35.80 13.81
N GLN A 146 0.19 34.70 14.40
CA GLN A 146 1.60 34.50 14.68
C GLN A 146 2.07 33.14 14.14
N ALA A 147 3.08 33.16 13.26
CA ALA A 147 3.78 31.96 12.85
C ALA A 147 4.69 31.47 13.99
N LEU A 148 4.78 30.14 14.15
CA LEU A 148 5.48 29.50 15.26
C LEU A 148 6.55 28.53 14.73
N PRO A 149 7.66 28.35 15.45
CA PRO A 149 8.76 27.48 15.01
C PRO A 149 8.41 25.99 15.12
N ASP A 150 7.50 25.61 16.01
CA ASP A 150 7.17 24.22 16.31
C ASP A 150 5.75 24.05 16.87
N GLY A 151 5.33 22.79 16.99
CA GLY A 151 4.02 22.39 17.52
C GLY A 151 3.92 22.29 19.04
N ARG A 152 4.83 22.92 19.80
CA ARG A 152 4.73 22.91 21.27
C ARG A 152 3.49 23.67 21.73
N SER A 153 2.83 23.15 22.76
CA SER A 153 1.75 23.85 23.46
C SER A 153 2.29 25.12 24.11
N ARG A 154 1.49 26.19 24.03
CA ARG A 154 1.85 27.52 24.56
C ARG A 154 0.63 28.18 25.18
N THR A 155 0.89 29.21 25.97
CA THR A 155 -0.15 30.13 26.45
C THR A 155 0.14 31.51 25.91
N ASN A 156 -0.85 32.11 25.24
CA ASN A 156 -0.76 33.49 24.78
C ASN A 156 -1.43 34.41 25.79
N THR A 157 -0.71 35.43 26.27
CA THR A 157 -1.16 36.35 27.32
C THR A 157 -1.09 37.79 26.84
N ALA A 158 -2.25 38.43 26.77
CA ALA A 158 -2.37 39.85 26.46
C ALA A 158 -2.53 40.65 27.76
N SER A 159 -1.86 41.80 27.85
CA SER A 159 -1.96 42.73 28.97
C SER A 159 -2.13 44.15 28.46
N VAL A 160 -2.96 44.94 29.12
CA VAL A 160 -3.18 46.36 28.80
C VAL A 160 -3.19 47.17 30.08
N SER A 161 -2.37 48.22 30.12
CA SER A 161 -2.42 49.22 31.18
C SER A 161 -3.46 50.27 30.83
N TRP A 162 -4.20 50.74 31.82
CA TRP A 162 -5.28 51.71 31.64
C TRP A 162 -5.28 52.74 32.77
N THR A 163 -5.80 53.93 32.46
CA THR A 163 -6.09 55.00 33.42
C THR A 163 -7.53 55.48 33.27
N GLY A 164 -8.20 55.84 34.36
CA GLY A 164 -9.58 56.34 34.34
C GLY A 164 -9.88 57.12 35.61
N GLY A 165 -10.36 58.36 35.49
CA GLY A 165 -10.45 59.28 36.63
C GLY A 165 -9.08 59.43 37.33
N SER A 166 -9.03 59.19 38.64
CA SER A 166 -7.80 59.19 39.44
C SER A 166 -7.20 57.80 39.69
N GLN A 167 -7.66 56.78 38.95
CA GLN A 167 -7.23 55.38 39.12
C GLN A 167 -6.49 54.88 37.89
N SER A 168 -5.62 53.88 38.13
CA SER A 168 -4.88 53.18 37.08
C SER A 168 -4.79 51.70 37.41
N GLY A 169 -4.69 50.86 36.39
CA GLY A 169 -4.55 49.42 36.56
C GLY A 169 -3.95 48.73 35.34
N THR A 170 -3.79 47.42 35.45
CA THR A 170 -3.47 46.55 34.32
C THR A 170 -4.50 45.43 34.30
N ALA A 171 -5.06 45.17 33.12
CA ALA A 171 -5.95 44.06 32.88
C ALA A 171 -5.26 43.06 31.94
N SER A 172 -5.44 41.76 32.20
CA SER A 172 -4.83 40.70 31.41
C SER A 172 -5.81 39.59 31.11
N GLY A 173 -5.60 38.93 29.98
CA GLY A 173 -6.37 37.78 29.53
C GLY A 173 -5.47 36.82 28.78
N GLN A 174 -5.70 35.52 28.97
CA GLN A 174 -4.84 34.48 28.44
C GLN A 174 -5.64 33.34 27.80
N ALA A 175 -5.03 32.69 26.81
CA ALA A 175 -5.57 31.49 26.19
C ALA A 175 -4.44 30.50 25.89
N SER A 176 -4.58 29.27 26.40
CA SER A 176 -3.68 28.16 26.10
C SER A 176 -4.14 27.41 24.85
N PHE A 177 -3.19 26.90 24.08
CA PHE A 177 -3.46 26.11 22.88
C PHE A 177 -2.47 24.97 22.71
N ALA A 178 -2.91 23.92 22.02
CA ALA A 178 -2.12 22.75 21.66
C ALA A 178 -2.46 22.31 20.22
N PHE A 179 -1.48 21.78 19.50
CA PHE A 179 -1.65 21.32 18.12
C PHE A 179 -2.10 19.86 18.08
N THR A 180 -3.39 19.63 18.28
CA THR A 180 -3.96 18.27 18.32
C THR A 180 -4.50 17.82 16.97
N ASN A 181 -5.31 18.65 16.31
CA ASN A 181 -5.93 18.33 15.02
C ASN A 181 -5.39 19.24 13.91
N PRO A 182 -4.87 18.68 12.80
CA PRO A 182 -4.37 19.48 11.69
C PRO A 182 -5.51 20.24 11.02
N THR A 183 -5.21 21.43 10.52
CA THR A 183 -6.15 22.22 9.71
C THR A 183 -6.01 21.92 8.22
N GLU A 184 -4.88 21.37 7.82
CA GLU A 184 -4.60 20.90 6.47
C GLU A 184 -3.95 19.52 6.55
N VAL A 185 -4.46 18.56 5.77
CA VAL A 185 -3.89 17.22 5.67
C VAL A 185 -3.54 16.96 4.21
N VAL A 186 -2.29 16.59 3.96
CA VAL A 186 -1.79 16.18 2.65
C VAL A 186 -1.46 14.69 2.70
N ASP A 187 -1.97 13.96 1.71
CA ASP A 187 -1.78 12.52 1.54
C ASP A 187 -2.28 11.68 2.72
N GLY A 188 -3.34 12.14 3.41
CA GLY A 188 -3.92 11.46 4.57
C GLY A 188 -4.56 10.10 4.29
N SER A 189 -4.66 9.70 3.02
CA SER A 189 -5.11 8.37 2.61
C SER A 189 -4.52 7.97 1.26
N VAL A 190 -4.63 6.68 0.97
CA VAL A 190 -4.15 6.05 -0.26
C VAL A 190 -5.22 5.13 -0.85
N THR A 191 -5.24 5.01 -2.17
CA THR A 191 -5.96 3.96 -2.89
C THR A 191 -4.96 2.86 -3.21
N VAL A 192 -5.33 1.59 -2.97
CA VAL A 192 -4.47 0.42 -3.21
C VAL A 192 -5.09 -0.46 -4.28
N GLU A 193 -4.26 -0.89 -5.23
CA GLU A 193 -4.67 -1.72 -6.36
C GLU A 193 -3.69 -2.90 -6.53
N ASP A 194 -4.24 -4.05 -6.88
CA ASP A 194 -3.49 -5.23 -7.32
C ASP A 194 -4.21 -5.81 -8.55
N PRO A 195 -3.76 -5.50 -9.78
CA PRO A 195 -4.50 -5.84 -10.99
C PRO A 195 -4.56 -7.35 -11.27
N SER A 196 -3.70 -8.14 -10.62
CA SER A 196 -3.62 -9.59 -10.83
C SER A 196 -4.31 -10.40 -9.71
N ALA A 197 -4.91 -9.73 -8.72
CA ALA A 197 -5.53 -10.39 -7.58
C ALA A 197 -6.83 -9.68 -7.16
N THR A 198 -7.68 -10.41 -6.44
CA THR A 198 -8.95 -9.89 -5.93
C THR A 198 -8.77 -9.48 -4.47
N LEU A 199 -9.26 -8.29 -4.10
CA LEU A 199 -9.28 -7.84 -2.71
C LEU A 199 -10.25 -8.70 -1.90
N ALA A 200 -9.77 -9.34 -0.83
CA ALA A 200 -10.59 -10.16 0.07
C ALA A 200 -11.01 -9.41 1.33
N SER A 201 -10.08 -8.66 1.95
CA SER A 201 -10.38 -7.83 3.12
C SER A 201 -9.30 -6.77 3.33
N ALA A 202 -9.58 -5.79 4.19
CA ALA A 202 -8.62 -4.79 4.61
C ALA A 202 -8.81 -4.45 6.08
N ILE A 203 -7.71 -4.13 6.76
CA ILE A 203 -7.69 -3.63 8.13
C ILE A 203 -6.92 -2.31 8.17
N SER A 204 -7.34 -1.39 9.03
CA SER A 204 -6.72 -0.08 9.20
C SER A 204 -6.65 0.29 10.67
N GLY A 205 -5.57 0.95 11.07
CA GLY A 205 -5.36 1.50 12.41
C GLY A 205 -4.59 2.81 12.37
N ILE A 206 -4.75 3.63 13.40
CA ILE A 206 -4.03 4.89 13.56
C ILE A 206 -3.51 4.95 15.00
N THR A 207 -2.21 5.25 15.18
CA THR A 207 -1.62 5.42 16.51
C THR A 207 -1.93 6.81 17.09
N PRO A 208 -1.76 7.05 18.40
CA PRO A 208 -1.91 8.39 18.99
C PRO A 208 -1.02 9.46 18.35
N GLU A 209 0.16 9.08 17.84
CA GLU A 209 1.09 9.95 17.11
C GLU A 209 0.63 10.25 15.68
N GLY A 210 -0.47 9.64 15.24
CA GLY A 210 -1.05 9.82 13.91
C GLY A 210 -0.46 8.95 12.82
N VAL A 211 0.38 7.94 13.15
CA VAL A 211 0.88 6.96 12.18
C VAL A 211 -0.27 6.09 11.71
N ILE A 212 -0.48 6.02 10.40
CA ILE A 212 -1.52 5.19 9.78
C ILE A 212 -0.89 3.85 9.38
N SER A 213 -1.52 2.75 9.77
CA SER A 213 -1.16 1.41 9.34
C SER A 213 -2.35 0.76 8.66
N GLN A 214 -2.13 0.24 7.45
CA GLN A 214 -3.16 -0.47 6.67
C GLN A 214 -2.59 -1.78 6.16
N THR A 215 -3.39 -2.84 6.23
CA THR A 215 -3.06 -4.11 5.57
C THR A 215 -4.23 -4.54 4.70
N TYR A 216 -3.96 -4.77 3.42
CA TYR A 216 -4.91 -5.27 2.43
C TYR A 216 -4.57 -6.73 2.11
N PHE A 217 -5.58 -7.60 2.13
CA PHE A 217 -5.44 -9.02 1.82
C PHE A 217 -5.99 -9.30 0.44
N PHE A 218 -5.16 -9.88 -0.43
CA PHE A 218 -5.48 -10.18 -1.81
C PHE A 218 -5.39 -11.67 -2.09
N GLU A 219 -6.22 -12.17 -3.01
CA GLU A 219 -6.25 -13.57 -3.39
C GLU A 219 -6.16 -13.71 -4.92
N ARG A 220 -5.32 -14.65 -5.40
CA ARG A 220 -5.11 -14.95 -6.81
C ARG A 220 -5.18 -16.45 -7.06
N GLN A 221 -6.07 -16.88 -7.94
CA GLN A 221 -6.10 -18.26 -8.43
C GLN A 221 -4.95 -18.50 -9.40
N VAL A 222 -4.22 -19.59 -9.21
CA VAL A 222 -3.16 -20.06 -10.11
C VAL A 222 -3.41 -21.51 -10.50
N ARG A 223 -3.06 -21.87 -11.74
CA ARG A 223 -3.22 -23.22 -12.29
C ARG A 223 -2.20 -23.42 -13.41
N PHE A 224 -1.60 -24.60 -13.46
CA PHE A 224 -0.58 -24.96 -14.44
C PHE A 224 -0.88 -26.36 -14.98
N ASP A 225 -1.09 -26.49 -16.29
CA ASP A 225 -1.40 -27.77 -16.95
C ASP A 225 -0.16 -28.58 -17.30
N ALA A 226 0.95 -27.91 -17.61
CA ALA A 226 2.22 -28.55 -17.94
C ALA A 226 3.08 -28.68 -16.69
N CYS A 227 3.87 -29.75 -16.61
CA CYS A 227 4.89 -29.87 -15.58
C CYS A 227 6.05 -28.89 -15.81
N GLY A 228 6.78 -28.55 -14.77
CA GLY A 228 7.88 -27.59 -14.81
C GLY A 228 7.94 -26.67 -13.60
N GLU A 229 8.90 -25.75 -13.64
CA GLU A 229 9.09 -24.70 -12.63
C GLU A 229 8.54 -23.38 -13.14
N TYR A 230 7.80 -22.67 -12.29
CA TYR A 230 7.14 -21.41 -12.62
C TYR A 230 7.35 -20.37 -11.52
N GLU A 231 7.26 -19.09 -11.90
CA GLU A 231 7.24 -17.98 -10.95
C GLU A 231 5.96 -17.16 -11.14
N VAL A 232 5.21 -16.99 -10.05
CA VAL A 232 4.01 -16.16 -10.01
C VAL A 232 4.37 -14.86 -9.29
N GLN A 233 4.86 -13.89 -10.07
CA GLN A 233 5.05 -12.53 -9.57
C GLN A 233 3.70 -11.83 -9.44
N ASN A 234 3.50 -11.13 -8.32
CA ASN A 234 2.31 -10.34 -8.05
C ASN A 234 2.71 -8.95 -7.52
N THR A 235 2.21 -7.88 -8.13
CA THR A 235 2.60 -6.49 -7.81
C THR A 235 1.39 -5.67 -7.40
N ALA A 236 1.46 -5.01 -6.25
CA ALA A 236 0.46 -4.05 -5.80
C ALA A 236 1.02 -2.64 -5.86
N THR A 237 0.14 -1.67 -6.08
CA THR A 237 0.44 -0.24 -6.14
C THR A 237 -0.42 0.53 -5.17
N PHE A 238 0.04 1.69 -4.73
CA PHE A 238 -0.81 2.69 -4.09
C PHE A 238 -0.70 4.04 -4.79
N THR A 239 -1.75 4.86 -4.65
CA THR A 239 -1.78 6.27 -5.07
C THR A 239 -2.26 7.14 -3.91
N THR A 240 -1.52 8.20 -3.57
CA THR A 240 -1.94 9.15 -2.52
C THR A 240 -3.10 10.02 -2.98
N ASN A 241 -4.01 10.36 -2.06
CA ASN A 241 -5.24 11.06 -2.40
C ASN A 241 -5.04 12.53 -2.82
N THR A 242 -3.97 13.20 -2.35
CA THR A 242 -3.77 14.64 -2.55
C THR A 242 -2.75 14.92 -3.65
N THR A 243 -1.54 14.37 -3.50
CA THR A 243 -0.43 14.62 -4.44
C THR A 243 -0.40 13.66 -5.62
N GLN A 244 -1.22 12.60 -5.59
CA GLN A 244 -1.23 11.53 -6.61
C GLN A 244 0.14 10.83 -6.76
N THR A 245 0.94 10.85 -5.70
CA THR A 245 2.22 10.13 -5.66
C THR A 245 1.95 8.63 -5.61
N GLN A 246 2.74 7.85 -6.33
CA GLN A 246 2.59 6.41 -6.42
C GLN A 246 3.76 5.65 -5.81
N GLY A 247 3.48 4.44 -5.34
CA GLY A 247 4.50 3.46 -4.93
C GLY A 247 4.02 2.03 -5.19
N SER A 248 4.95 1.08 -5.20
CA SER A 248 4.64 -0.32 -5.52
C SER A 248 5.47 -1.30 -4.72
N ALA A 249 4.94 -2.49 -4.48
CA ALA A 249 5.68 -3.63 -3.95
C ALA A 249 5.24 -4.93 -4.64
N SER A 250 6.18 -5.87 -4.78
CA SER A 250 5.95 -7.17 -5.42
C SER A 250 6.29 -8.31 -4.48
N ALA A 251 5.60 -9.43 -4.65
CA ALA A 251 5.95 -10.71 -4.05
C ALA A 251 5.86 -11.81 -5.11
N THR A 252 6.73 -12.82 -5.03
CA THR A 252 6.82 -13.92 -5.99
C THR A 252 6.60 -15.24 -5.27
N VAL A 253 5.74 -16.09 -5.83
CA VAL A 253 5.62 -17.51 -5.43
C VAL A 253 6.31 -18.38 -6.46
N LYS A 254 7.19 -19.28 -6.02
CA LYS A 254 7.79 -20.30 -6.89
C LYS A 254 6.88 -21.53 -6.89
N VAL A 255 6.52 -22.02 -8.08
CA VAL A 255 5.61 -23.15 -8.24
C VAL A 255 6.30 -24.25 -9.01
N THR A 256 6.36 -25.43 -8.40
CA THR A 256 6.86 -26.66 -9.02
C THR A 256 5.67 -27.53 -9.39
N VAL A 257 5.58 -27.93 -10.64
CA VAL A 257 4.63 -28.97 -11.09
C VAL A 257 5.45 -30.19 -11.46
N PRO A 258 5.45 -31.26 -10.65
CA PRO A 258 6.24 -32.44 -10.95
C PRO A 258 5.80 -33.08 -12.27
N CYS A 259 6.80 -33.45 -13.07
CA CYS A 259 6.59 -34.24 -14.26
C CYS A 259 6.23 -35.68 -13.86
N GLN A 260 4.95 -36.00 -13.75
CA GLN A 260 4.47 -37.38 -13.63
C GLN A 260 4.11 -37.94 -15.01
N GLY A 261 5.00 -38.73 -15.56
CA GLY A 261 4.76 -39.48 -16.79
C GLY A 261 6.07 -39.92 -17.40
N GLY A 262 6.26 -41.24 -17.48
CA GLY A 262 7.32 -41.92 -18.22
C GLY A 262 8.75 -41.56 -17.82
N CYS A 263 9.66 -42.33 -18.37
CA CYS A 263 11.09 -42.06 -18.31
C CYS A 263 11.59 -41.77 -19.72
N THR A 264 12.68 -41.02 -19.85
CA THR A 264 13.30 -40.80 -21.15
C THR A 264 14.27 -41.93 -21.49
N LEU A 265 14.29 -42.30 -22.77
CA LEU A 265 15.16 -43.31 -23.35
C LEU A 265 16.06 -42.64 -24.39
N THR A 266 17.32 -43.09 -24.46
CA THR A 266 18.33 -42.45 -25.31
C THR A 266 18.04 -42.67 -26.80
N GLN A 267 18.67 -41.88 -27.68
CA GLN A 267 18.66 -42.18 -29.13
C GLN A 267 19.22 -43.58 -29.46
N GLY A 268 20.09 -44.14 -28.60
CA GLY A 268 20.62 -45.49 -28.76
C GLY A 268 19.54 -46.55 -28.56
N TYR A 269 18.73 -46.42 -27.50
CA TYR A 269 17.58 -47.26 -27.25
C TYR A 269 16.62 -47.29 -28.45
N TRP A 270 16.21 -46.11 -28.92
CA TRP A 270 15.25 -46.01 -30.04
C TRP A 270 15.79 -46.62 -31.34
N LYS A 271 17.10 -46.56 -31.57
CA LYS A 271 17.74 -47.22 -32.72
C LYS A 271 17.64 -48.74 -32.65
N THR A 272 17.82 -49.33 -31.47
CA THR A 272 17.87 -50.79 -31.29
C THR A 272 16.50 -51.44 -31.10
N HIS A 273 15.49 -50.69 -30.62
CA HIS A 273 14.12 -51.17 -30.36
C HIS A 273 13.13 -50.85 -31.49
N SER A 274 13.63 -50.68 -32.71
CA SER A 274 12.84 -50.55 -33.94
C SER A 274 12.64 -51.90 -34.62
N ARG A 275 11.76 -51.99 -35.63
CA ARG A 275 11.57 -53.22 -36.44
C ARG A 275 12.85 -53.76 -37.12
N TYR A 276 13.88 -52.94 -37.24
CA TYR A 276 15.16 -53.26 -37.89
C TYR A 276 16.29 -53.48 -36.88
N GLY A 277 16.04 -53.20 -35.60
CA GLY A 277 17.04 -53.32 -34.55
C GLY A 277 17.10 -54.73 -33.96
N PRO A 278 18.17 -55.05 -33.21
CA PRO A 278 18.36 -56.37 -32.60
C PRO A 278 17.60 -56.57 -31.28
N ALA A 279 17.05 -55.52 -30.68
CA ALA A 279 16.35 -55.58 -29.40
C ALA A 279 14.84 -55.79 -29.59
N PRO A 280 14.08 -56.17 -28.54
CA PRO A 280 12.63 -56.28 -28.63
C PRO A 280 12.00 -54.99 -29.17
N TYR A 281 11.01 -55.15 -30.05
CA TYR A 281 10.35 -54.02 -30.69
C TYR A 281 9.54 -53.19 -29.67
N ASP A 282 9.80 -51.88 -29.59
CA ASP A 282 8.97 -50.95 -28.82
C ASP A 282 7.82 -50.44 -29.68
N THR A 283 6.60 -50.73 -29.23
CA THR A 283 5.36 -50.38 -29.95
C THR A 283 5.16 -48.87 -30.16
N THR A 284 5.90 -48.01 -29.45
CA THR A 284 5.88 -46.56 -29.64
C THR A 284 6.29 -46.16 -31.06
N TRP A 285 7.19 -46.92 -31.69
CA TRP A 285 7.56 -46.69 -33.08
C TRP A 285 6.36 -46.73 -34.03
N ALA A 286 5.36 -47.57 -33.76
CA ALA A 286 4.14 -47.66 -34.57
C ALA A 286 3.31 -46.36 -34.56
N LYS A 287 3.50 -45.48 -33.57
CA LYS A 287 2.82 -44.17 -33.49
C LYS A 287 3.38 -43.15 -34.48
N VAL A 288 4.60 -43.33 -34.96
CA VAL A 288 5.25 -42.48 -35.99
C VAL A 288 5.39 -43.21 -37.32
N GLY A 289 5.70 -44.50 -37.27
CA GLY A 289 6.15 -45.33 -38.39
C GLY A 289 7.63 -45.10 -38.68
N GLU A 290 8.44 -46.15 -38.50
CA GLU A 290 9.90 -46.13 -38.78
C GLU A 290 10.24 -45.77 -40.22
N ASP A 291 9.36 -46.19 -41.13
CA ASP A 291 9.47 -46.02 -42.57
C ASP A 291 8.82 -44.72 -43.07
N THR A 292 8.17 -43.97 -42.17
CA THR A 292 7.59 -42.67 -42.50
C THR A 292 8.70 -41.73 -42.97
N PRO A 293 8.52 -41.01 -44.10
CA PRO A 293 9.48 -40.00 -44.54
C PRO A 293 9.72 -38.94 -43.46
N PHE A 294 10.98 -38.69 -43.13
CA PHE A 294 11.39 -37.64 -42.22
C PHE A 294 11.46 -36.32 -42.97
N TYR A 295 10.33 -35.61 -43.00
CA TYR A 295 10.16 -34.30 -43.63
C TYR A 295 10.80 -34.23 -45.03
N LEU A 296 11.66 -33.24 -45.28
CA LEU A 296 12.29 -32.99 -46.57
C LEU A 296 13.61 -33.75 -46.78
N SER A 297 13.98 -34.69 -45.88
CA SER A 297 15.29 -35.36 -45.93
C SER A 297 15.42 -36.38 -47.06
N GLY A 298 14.31 -36.90 -47.58
CA GLY A 298 14.30 -38.05 -48.49
C GLY A 298 14.66 -39.38 -47.79
N GLN A 299 14.79 -39.37 -46.46
CA GLN A 299 15.06 -40.55 -45.62
C GLN A 299 13.86 -40.81 -44.70
N SER A 300 13.70 -42.04 -44.22
CA SER A 300 12.73 -42.34 -43.17
C SER A 300 13.23 -41.91 -41.78
N TYR A 301 12.34 -41.83 -40.78
CA TYR A 301 12.72 -41.58 -39.39
C TYR A 301 13.83 -42.54 -38.91
N TYR A 302 13.73 -43.83 -39.25
CA TYR A 302 14.77 -44.81 -38.92
C TYR A 302 16.09 -44.53 -39.66
N GLN A 303 16.03 -44.28 -40.96
CA GLN A 303 17.23 -44.01 -41.77
C GLN A 303 18.00 -42.76 -41.28
N VAL A 304 17.29 -41.74 -40.83
CA VAL A 304 17.89 -40.54 -40.25
C VAL A 304 18.71 -40.88 -39.01
N LEU A 305 18.18 -41.67 -38.06
CA LEU A 305 18.93 -42.06 -36.85
C LEU A 305 20.22 -42.84 -37.16
N TRP A 306 20.28 -43.53 -38.31
CA TRP A 306 21.45 -44.26 -38.77
C TRP A 306 22.38 -43.45 -39.69
N THR A 307 22.00 -42.21 -40.04
CA THR A 307 22.84 -41.34 -40.86
C THR A 307 23.82 -40.59 -39.96
N SER A 308 25.12 -40.90 -40.10
CA SER A 308 26.14 -40.25 -39.28
C SER A 308 26.13 -38.72 -39.47
N PRO A 309 26.06 -37.91 -38.38
CA PRO A 309 26.14 -36.44 -38.43
C PRO A 309 27.58 -35.97 -38.69
N SER A 310 28.16 -36.45 -39.79
CA SER A 310 29.55 -36.27 -40.17
C SER A 310 29.89 -34.77 -40.31
N GLY A 311 31.05 -34.35 -39.81
CA GLY A 311 31.53 -32.97 -39.95
C GLY A 311 30.75 -31.93 -39.16
N GLY A 312 29.93 -32.32 -38.17
CA GLY A 312 29.21 -31.37 -37.31
C GLY A 312 28.00 -30.73 -38.00
N GLN A 313 27.38 -31.45 -38.96
CA GLN A 313 26.22 -30.97 -39.71
C GLN A 313 25.02 -30.77 -38.77
N ALA A 314 24.61 -29.50 -38.60
CA ALA A 314 23.59 -29.12 -37.62
C ALA A 314 22.23 -29.82 -37.85
N TYR A 315 21.91 -30.14 -39.11
CA TYR A 315 20.68 -30.83 -39.49
C TYR A 315 20.57 -32.21 -38.81
N TYR A 316 21.51 -33.13 -39.06
CA TYR A 316 21.46 -34.47 -38.47
C TYR A 316 21.70 -34.48 -36.96
N ILE A 317 22.50 -33.54 -36.43
CA ILE A 317 22.67 -33.38 -34.97
C ILE A 317 21.31 -33.12 -34.30
N LEU A 318 20.53 -32.17 -34.82
CA LEU A 318 19.19 -31.89 -34.31
C LEU A 318 18.23 -33.04 -34.58
N ALA A 319 18.29 -33.64 -35.78
CA ALA A 319 17.33 -34.65 -36.21
C ALA A 319 17.37 -35.89 -35.31
N HIS A 320 18.57 -36.32 -34.92
CA HIS A 320 18.76 -37.43 -34.00
C HIS A 320 18.06 -37.18 -32.65
N GLN A 321 18.33 -36.02 -32.05
CA GLN A 321 17.79 -35.67 -30.74
C GLN A 321 16.29 -35.40 -30.79
N PHE A 322 15.81 -34.80 -31.87
CA PHE A 322 14.39 -34.59 -32.12
C PHE A 322 13.61 -35.91 -32.24
N ILE A 323 14.12 -36.88 -33.00
CA ILE A 323 13.44 -38.17 -33.18
C ILE A 323 13.33 -38.89 -31.83
N ALA A 324 14.43 -38.97 -31.07
CA ALA A 324 14.43 -39.59 -29.75
C ALA A 324 13.50 -38.86 -28.77
N ALA A 325 13.53 -37.52 -28.75
CA ALA A 325 12.66 -36.74 -27.88
C ALA A 325 11.18 -36.92 -28.23
N ARG A 326 10.83 -36.93 -29.53
CA ARG A 326 9.47 -37.17 -30.00
C ARG A 326 8.98 -38.56 -29.62
N LEU A 327 9.82 -39.59 -29.73
CA LEU A 327 9.48 -40.95 -29.32
C LEU A 327 9.32 -41.06 -27.79
N ASN A 328 10.16 -40.39 -27.01
CA ASN A 328 9.99 -40.30 -25.55
C ASN A 328 8.63 -39.70 -25.17
N VAL A 329 8.25 -38.58 -25.78
CA VAL A 329 6.93 -37.96 -25.56
C VAL A 329 5.79 -38.92 -25.94
N LEU A 330 5.90 -39.61 -27.08
CA LEU A 330 4.92 -40.60 -27.50
C LEU A 330 4.89 -41.85 -26.60
N ASN A 331 5.99 -42.17 -25.93
CA ASN A 331 6.09 -43.22 -24.91
C ASN A 331 5.54 -42.76 -23.55
N GLY A 332 5.06 -41.53 -23.44
CA GLY A 332 4.47 -40.97 -22.23
C GLY A 332 5.47 -40.30 -21.29
N ALA A 333 6.71 -40.04 -21.73
CA ALA A 333 7.64 -39.20 -20.99
C ALA A 333 7.13 -37.75 -20.97
N SER A 334 7.15 -37.15 -19.79
CA SER A 334 6.78 -35.76 -19.58
C SER A 334 7.77 -34.81 -20.27
N THR A 335 7.40 -33.54 -20.48
CA THR A 335 8.25 -32.50 -21.07
C THR A 335 8.29 -31.24 -20.21
N THR A 336 9.19 -30.30 -20.49
CA THR A 336 9.21 -28.97 -19.89
C THR A 336 8.91 -27.91 -20.95
N PRO A 337 8.51 -26.67 -20.59
CA PRO A 337 8.31 -25.59 -21.55
C PRO A 337 9.52 -25.35 -22.47
N THR A 338 10.74 -25.52 -21.94
CA THR A 338 11.98 -25.40 -22.70
C THR A 338 12.13 -26.52 -23.74
N VAL A 339 11.75 -27.77 -23.39
CA VAL A 339 11.75 -28.92 -24.31
C VAL A 339 10.66 -28.78 -25.37
N ASP A 340 9.46 -28.34 -24.98
CA ASP A 340 8.36 -28.09 -25.91
C ASP A 340 8.71 -27.03 -26.95
N ALA A 341 9.35 -25.93 -26.52
CA ALA A 341 9.84 -24.89 -27.42
C ALA A 341 10.90 -25.43 -28.40
N ALA A 342 11.79 -26.32 -27.93
CA ALA A 342 12.79 -26.96 -28.77
C ALA A 342 12.18 -27.91 -29.80
N LEU A 343 11.21 -28.74 -29.39
CA LEU A 343 10.46 -29.66 -30.27
C LEU A 343 9.68 -28.88 -31.35
N ALA A 344 8.97 -27.82 -30.95
CA ALA A 344 8.20 -26.99 -31.87
C ALA A 344 9.10 -26.28 -32.90
N TRP A 345 10.24 -25.73 -32.45
CA TRP A 345 11.20 -25.10 -33.35
C TRP A 345 11.81 -26.12 -34.32
N ALA A 346 12.19 -27.31 -33.83
CA ALA A 346 12.77 -28.37 -34.66
C ALA A 346 11.78 -28.88 -35.71
N ASP A 347 10.51 -29.04 -35.36
CA ASP A 347 9.44 -29.41 -36.30
C ASP A 347 9.35 -28.42 -37.47
N GLN A 348 9.37 -27.11 -37.19
CA GLN A 348 9.38 -26.07 -38.22
C GLN A 348 10.68 -26.04 -39.03
N PHE A 349 11.82 -26.27 -38.37
CA PHE A 349 13.12 -26.37 -39.03
C PHE A 349 13.13 -27.49 -40.08
N PHE A 350 12.63 -28.69 -39.75
CA PHE A 350 12.60 -29.82 -40.69
C PHE A 350 11.56 -29.67 -41.81
N GLN A 351 10.49 -28.90 -41.59
CA GLN A 351 9.56 -28.51 -42.66
C GLN A 351 10.18 -27.51 -43.66
N THR A 352 11.22 -26.79 -43.25
CA THR A 352 11.83 -25.70 -44.04
C THR A 352 13.08 -26.15 -44.78
N TYR A 353 13.96 -26.89 -44.11
CA TYR A 353 15.28 -27.25 -44.62
C TYR A 353 15.38 -28.73 -44.97
N LYS A 354 16.17 -29.06 -45.99
CA LYS A 354 16.65 -30.43 -46.29
C LYS A 354 18.14 -30.56 -45.97
N PRO A 355 18.69 -31.79 -45.84
CA PRO A 355 20.09 -32.00 -45.50
C PRO A 355 21.10 -31.33 -46.44
N SER A 356 20.74 -31.10 -47.71
CA SER A 356 21.60 -30.47 -48.70
C SER A 356 21.51 -28.95 -48.75
N ASP A 357 20.61 -28.33 -47.98
CA ASP A 357 20.48 -26.88 -47.97
C ASP A 357 21.64 -26.21 -47.23
N PRO A 358 22.14 -25.07 -47.73
CA PRO A 358 23.08 -24.25 -46.99
C PRO A 358 22.37 -23.59 -45.80
N LEU A 359 22.83 -23.86 -44.58
CA LEU A 359 22.35 -23.19 -43.38
C LEU A 359 23.21 -21.96 -43.07
N SER A 360 22.56 -20.85 -42.74
CA SER A 360 23.27 -19.69 -42.19
C SER A 360 23.93 -20.06 -40.86
N LYS A 361 25.01 -19.38 -40.49
CA LYS A 361 25.70 -19.60 -39.21
C LYS A 361 24.76 -19.46 -38.01
N ALA A 362 23.83 -18.50 -38.06
CA ALA A 362 22.85 -18.27 -37.01
C ALA A 362 21.89 -19.48 -36.87
N VAL A 363 21.32 -19.95 -37.98
CA VAL A 363 20.40 -21.10 -37.99
C VAL A 363 21.11 -22.38 -37.56
N ALA A 364 22.32 -22.61 -38.05
CA ALA A 364 23.11 -23.78 -37.67
C ALA A 364 23.46 -23.79 -36.17
N ASN A 365 23.78 -22.63 -35.59
CA ASN A 365 24.02 -22.51 -34.15
C ASN A 365 22.74 -22.73 -33.34
N GLN A 366 21.61 -22.18 -33.78
CA GLN A 366 20.33 -22.37 -33.11
C GLN A 366 19.90 -23.84 -33.12
N ALA A 367 20.05 -24.53 -34.26
CA ALA A 367 19.79 -25.97 -34.36
C ALA A 367 20.66 -26.79 -33.40
N LYS A 368 21.96 -26.46 -33.27
CA LYS A 368 22.85 -27.12 -32.29
C LYS A 368 22.47 -26.82 -30.84
N GLY A 369 22.03 -25.59 -30.55
CA GLY A 369 21.53 -25.20 -29.23
C GLY A 369 20.32 -26.04 -28.81
N TYR A 370 19.30 -26.12 -29.67
CA TYR A 370 18.13 -26.96 -29.40
C TYR A 370 18.45 -28.45 -29.39
N ALA A 371 19.39 -28.91 -30.22
CA ALA A 371 19.86 -30.29 -30.14
C ALA A 371 20.46 -30.60 -28.77
N SER A 372 21.21 -29.66 -28.17
CA SER A 372 21.74 -29.81 -26.80
C SER A 372 20.63 -29.86 -25.75
N THR A 373 19.58 -29.03 -25.90
CA THR A 373 18.41 -29.08 -25.01
C THR A 373 17.70 -30.43 -25.09
N LEU A 374 17.48 -30.94 -26.30
CA LEU A 374 16.81 -32.22 -26.52
C LEU A 374 17.70 -33.42 -26.12
N ASP A 375 19.02 -33.31 -26.24
CA ASP A 375 19.97 -34.32 -25.74
C ASP A 375 19.92 -34.41 -24.22
N ALA A 376 19.94 -33.27 -23.50
CA ALA A 376 19.78 -33.25 -22.05
C ALA A 376 18.46 -33.91 -21.62
N TYR A 377 17.37 -33.61 -22.34
CA TYR A 377 16.07 -34.26 -22.17
C TYR A 377 16.15 -35.78 -22.36
N ASN A 378 16.68 -36.25 -23.49
CA ASN A 378 16.73 -37.68 -23.83
C ASN A 378 17.58 -38.51 -22.85
N ASN A 379 18.57 -37.91 -22.21
CA ASN A 379 19.43 -38.54 -21.21
C ASN A 379 18.91 -38.38 -19.77
N GLY A 380 17.70 -37.86 -19.56
CA GLY A 380 17.09 -37.71 -18.24
C GLY A 380 17.82 -36.72 -17.33
N LEU A 381 18.53 -35.75 -17.90
CA LEU A 381 19.18 -34.68 -17.13
C LEU A 381 18.12 -33.64 -16.68
N ASP A 382 18.45 -32.84 -15.67
CA ASP A 382 17.59 -31.77 -15.13
C ASP A 382 16.27 -32.21 -14.45
N GLY A 383 16.30 -33.32 -13.70
CA GLY A 383 15.21 -33.73 -12.81
C GLY A 383 14.16 -34.64 -13.45
N LEU A 384 14.41 -35.14 -14.65
CA LEU A 384 13.60 -36.15 -15.33
C LEU A 384 14.02 -37.56 -14.90
N VAL A 385 13.07 -38.50 -14.85
CA VAL A 385 13.36 -39.89 -14.47
C VAL A 385 13.95 -40.61 -15.68
N TYR A 386 15.17 -41.13 -15.56
CA TYR A 386 15.79 -42.03 -16.54
C TYR A 386 15.35 -43.47 -16.28
N CYS A 387 15.00 -44.25 -17.31
CA CYS A 387 14.72 -45.68 -17.14
C CYS A 387 16.02 -46.48 -17.18
N SER A 388 16.22 -47.39 -16.23
CA SER A 388 17.20 -48.46 -16.42
C SER A 388 16.77 -49.29 -17.62
N GLU A 389 17.67 -49.42 -18.59
CA GLU A 389 17.50 -50.25 -19.80
C GLU A 389 17.21 -51.72 -19.47
#